data_AF-A0A5P0YYG5-F1
#
_entry.id   AF-A0A5P0YYG5-F1
#
_cell.length_a   1.000
_cell.length_b   1.000
_cell.length_c   1.000
_cell.angle_alpha   90.00
_cell.angle_beta   90.00
_cell.angle_gamma   90.00
#
_symmetry.space_group_name_H-M   'P 1'
#
loop_
_entity.id
_entity.type
_entity.pdbx_description
1 polymer ?
#
loop_
_entity_poly.entity_id
_entity_poly.type
_entity_poly.pdbx_seq_one_letter_code
_entity_poly.pdbx_strand_id
1 'polypeptide(L)'
;MVHPPRLEPPQRLVRNLGSAHPWLREVASVAEELIDRWRLRPVRLAAPGGRDSLVLLVEQADGAPAALKLSSLGSRRVAAEAAALTRWDGLGAVRLLRADADAGALLLERLQGEVSLRSLPEQKAVLEAASVLRRLWVQPGDHPFPTVAEHTGHAVETLFAAAPAELASLVEEARANRERLLADAGEGVLLHGDFRQGAVLAAPGDRAPWLAVGPHPLVGDPAYDLARLARDRLHDLVASPGAAAQVRRRLRRLADSLELDQERLRGWAHYRAVESGLRHLAAGDREDGETLLEFAAWV
;
A
#
# COMPACT_ATOMS: atom_id res chain seq x y z
N MET A 1 -10.51 -36.48 10.83
CA MET A 1 -10.98 -35.31 10.07
C MET A 1 -10.65 -34.07 10.86
N VAL A 2 -9.66 -33.29 10.45
CA VAL A 2 -9.42 -31.95 11.01
C VAL A 2 -10.51 -31.05 10.42
N HIS A 3 -11.38 -30.51 11.27
CA HIS A 3 -12.35 -29.51 10.82
C HIS A 3 -11.55 -28.31 10.26
N PRO A 4 -11.90 -27.77 9.08
CA PRO A 4 -11.25 -26.56 8.60
C PRO A 4 -11.40 -25.47 9.68
N PRO A 5 -10.37 -24.64 9.90
CA PRO A 5 -10.49 -23.53 10.84
C PRO A 5 -11.69 -22.69 10.42
N ARG A 6 -12.56 -22.31 11.37
CA ARG A 6 -13.66 -21.38 11.07
C ARG A 6 -13.05 -20.12 10.46
N LEU A 7 -13.44 -19.82 9.22
CA LEU A 7 -12.98 -18.67 8.46
C LEU A 7 -13.74 -17.42 8.90
N GLU A 8 -13.68 -17.09 10.19
CA GLU A 8 -14.27 -15.88 10.73
C GLU A 8 -13.41 -14.67 10.32
N PRO A 9 -13.98 -13.66 9.63
CA PRO A 9 -13.21 -12.50 9.19
C PRO A 9 -12.54 -11.78 10.37
N PRO A 10 -11.25 -11.39 10.27
CA PRO A 10 -10.56 -10.68 11.33
C PRO A 10 -11.28 -9.39 11.72
N GLN A 11 -11.32 -9.06 13.03
CA GLN A 11 -12.02 -7.87 13.54
C GLN A 11 -11.60 -6.57 12.83
N ARG A 12 -10.33 -6.45 12.45
CA ARG A 12 -9.81 -5.28 11.73
C ARG A 12 -10.46 -5.10 10.37
N LEU A 13 -10.70 -6.19 9.64
CA LEU A 13 -11.37 -6.21 8.35
C LEU A 13 -12.85 -5.85 8.51
N VAL A 14 -13.52 -6.46 9.49
CA VAL A 14 -14.93 -6.18 9.81
C VAL A 14 -15.14 -4.71 10.19
N ARG A 15 -14.24 -4.13 11.00
CA ARG A 15 -14.33 -2.73 11.43
C ARG A 15 -14.15 -1.76 10.26
N ASN A 16 -13.28 -2.10 9.31
CA ASN A 16 -13.02 -1.24 8.14
C ASN A 16 -14.13 -1.32 7.09
N LEU A 17 -14.68 -2.51 6.81
CA LEU A 17 -15.75 -2.68 5.83
C LEU A 17 -17.15 -2.38 6.38
N GLY A 18 -17.32 -2.48 7.69
CA GLY A 18 -18.63 -2.49 8.35
C GLY A 18 -19.21 -3.91 8.43
N SER A 19 -19.78 -4.26 9.57
CA SER A 19 -20.27 -5.63 9.87
C SER A 19 -21.36 -6.13 8.91
N ALA A 20 -22.10 -5.24 8.27
CA ALA A 20 -23.16 -5.56 7.32
C ALA A 20 -22.67 -5.69 5.86
N HIS A 21 -21.37 -5.51 5.59
CA HIS A 21 -20.83 -5.50 4.23
C HIS A 21 -21.09 -6.86 3.53
N PRO A 22 -21.73 -6.90 2.34
CA PRO A 22 -22.12 -8.14 1.66
C PRO A 22 -20.97 -9.13 1.46
N TRP A 23 -19.81 -8.64 1.03
CA TRP A 23 -18.61 -9.47 0.83
C TRP A 23 -18.19 -10.28 2.06
N LEU A 24 -18.42 -9.79 3.28
CA LEU A 24 -18.09 -10.54 4.52
C LEU A 24 -18.96 -11.80 4.68
N ARG A 25 -20.15 -11.83 4.09
CA ARG A 25 -21.04 -13.01 4.10
C ARG A 25 -20.62 -14.06 3.07
N GLU A 26 -19.95 -13.65 2.00
CA GLU A 26 -19.60 -14.50 0.86
C GLU A 26 -18.17 -15.04 0.94
N VAL A 27 -17.25 -14.29 1.54
CA VAL A 27 -15.80 -14.60 1.53
C VAL A 27 -15.46 -16.00 2.06
N ALA A 28 -16.19 -16.51 3.06
CA ALA A 28 -15.96 -17.85 3.58
C ALA A 28 -16.25 -18.94 2.54
N SER A 29 -17.37 -18.83 1.82
CA SER A 29 -17.74 -19.76 0.75
C SER A 29 -16.77 -19.71 -0.44
N VAL A 30 -16.33 -18.50 -0.82
CA VAL A 30 -15.33 -18.31 -1.87
C VAL A 30 -13.99 -18.92 -1.46
N ALA A 31 -13.59 -18.75 -0.19
CA ALA A 31 -12.37 -19.37 0.34
C ALA A 31 -12.45 -20.90 0.28
N GLU A 32 -13.57 -21.50 0.69
CA GLU A 32 -13.79 -22.95 0.66
C GLU A 32 -13.72 -23.49 -0.79
N GLU A 33 -14.39 -22.84 -1.74
CA GLU A 33 -14.32 -23.21 -3.15
C GLU A 33 -12.87 -23.16 -3.68
N LEU A 34 -12.13 -22.10 -3.36
CA LEU A 34 -10.75 -21.93 -3.80
C LEU A 34 -9.81 -22.93 -3.13
N ILE A 35 -10.02 -23.25 -1.85
CA ILE A 35 -9.25 -24.28 -1.14
C ILE A 35 -9.38 -25.61 -1.86
N ASP A 36 -10.60 -26.02 -2.21
CA ASP A 36 -10.86 -27.27 -2.90
C ASP A 36 -10.32 -27.24 -4.34
N ARG A 37 -10.66 -26.21 -5.10
CA ARG A 37 -10.26 -26.04 -6.52
C ARG A 37 -8.75 -25.97 -6.68
N TRP A 38 -8.05 -25.29 -5.77
CA TRP A 38 -6.59 -25.13 -5.81
C TRP A 38 -5.83 -26.19 -5.01
N ARG A 39 -6.54 -27.14 -4.38
CA ARG A 39 -6.00 -28.23 -3.56
C ARG A 39 -5.09 -27.73 -2.45
N LEU A 40 -5.58 -26.74 -1.71
CA LEU A 40 -4.87 -26.10 -0.61
C LEU A 40 -5.26 -26.78 0.72
N ARG A 41 -4.33 -26.80 1.67
CA ARG A 41 -4.63 -27.16 3.06
C ARG A 41 -4.63 -25.89 3.91
N PRO A 42 -5.77 -25.48 4.51
CA PRO A 42 -5.81 -24.32 5.39
C PRO A 42 -4.97 -24.57 6.65
N VAL A 43 -4.16 -23.57 7.04
CA VAL A 43 -3.35 -23.60 8.26
C VAL A 43 -3.97 -22.69 9.31
N ARG A 44 -4.04 -21.38 9.03
CA ARG A 44 -4.64 -20.37 9.92
C ARG A 44 -4.87 -19.06 9.19
N LEU A 45 -5.80 -18.26 9.69
CA LEU A 45 -5.92 -16.87 9.27
C LEU A 45 -4.70 -16.07 9.73
N ALA A 46 -4.29 -15.11 8.89
CA ALA A 46 -3.31 -14.10 9.28
C ALA A 46 -3.96 -13.15 10.30
N ALA A 47 -3.25 -12.88 11.39
CA ALA A 47 -3.65 -11.94 12.43
C ALA A 47 -2.66 -10.75 12.43
N PRO A 48 -3.10 -9.52 12.70
CA PRO A 48 -4.47 -9.08 12.95
C PRO A 48 -5.36 -9.02 11.68
N GLY A 49 -4.84 -9.42 10.52
CA GLY A 49 -5.53 -9.39 9.23
C GLY A 49 -5.41 -8.06 8.49
N GLY A 50 -5.90 -8.02 7.26
CA GLY A 50 -5.95 -6.82 6.41
C GLY A 50 -7.10 -5.88 6.75
N ARG A 51 -7.16 -4.73 6.07
CA ARG A 51 -8.28 -3.78 6.17
C ARG A 51 -9.33 -4.01 5.07
N ASP A 52 -8.91 -4.54 3.95
CA ASP A 52 -9.68 -4.74 2.72
C ASP A 52 -9.58 -6.16 2.17
N SER A 53 -8.75 -7.01 2.78
CA SER A 53 -8.57 -8.40 2.38
C SER A 53 -8.49 -9.35 3.56
N LEU A 54 -9.03 -10.56 3.37
CA LEU A 54 -8.79 -11.72 4.21
C LEU A 54 -7.55 -12.44 3.69
N VAL A 55 -6.64 -12.82 4.60
CA VAL A 55 -5.44 -13.60 4.24
C VAL A 55 -5.44 -14.89 5.04
N LEU A 56 -5.48 -16.02 4.33
CA LEU A 56 -5.43 -17.36 4.87
C LEU A 56 -4.06 -17.98 4.55
N LEU A 57 -3.33 -18.37 5.58
CA LEU A 57 -2.09 -19.13 5.42
C LEU A 57 -2.47 -20.57 5.09
N VAL A 58 -1.87 -21.10 4.03
CA VAL A 58 -2.18 -22.40 3.46
C VAL A 58 -0.90 -23.19 3.16
N GLU A 59 -1.03 -24.48 2.96
CA GLU A 59 -0.04 -25.33 2.30
C GLU A 59 -0.59 -25.76 0.94
N GLN A 60 0.29 -25.81 -0.06
CA GLN A 60 -0.02 -26.34 -1.38
C GLN A 60 0.03 -27.88 -1.36
N ALA A 61 -0.42 -28.51 -2.46
CA ALA A 61 -0.45 -29.97 -2.58
C ALA A 61 0.93 -30.65 -2.45
N ASP A 62 2.00 -29.94 -2.77
CA ASP A 62 3.40 -30.37 -2.60
C ASP A 62 3.97 -30.08 -1.20
N GLY A 63 3.15 -29.53 -0.29
CA GLY A 63 3.53 -29.12 1.06
C GLY A 63 4.18 -27.73 1.13
N ALA A 64 4.38 -27.04 0.00
CA ALA A 64 4.99 -25.71 0.00
C ALA A 64 4.05 -24.68 0.66
N PRO A 65 4.57 -23.79 1.54
CA PRO A 65 3.76 -22.79 2.20
C PRO A 65 3.34 -21.66 1.25
N ALA A 66 2.08 -21.23 1.33
CA ALA A 66 1.55 -20.11 0.57
C ALA A 66 0.58 -19.25 1.41
N ALA A 67 0.17 -18.10 0.87
CA ALA A 67 -0.84 -17.22 1.44
C ALA A 67 -1.94 -16.98 0.40
N LEU A 68 -3.16 -17.39 0.71
CA LEU A 68 -4.36 -17.08 -0.06
C LEU A 68 -4.91 -15.73 0.41
N LYS A 69 -4.86 -14.71 -0.45
CA LYS A 69 -5.44 -13.40 -0.23
C LYS A 69 -6.76 -13.30 -0.99
N LEU A 70 -7.83 -12.94 -0.29
CA LEU A 70 -9.15 -12.64 -0.84
C LEU A 70 -9.46 -11.17 -0.59
N SER A 71 -9.66 -10.42 -1.66
CA SER A 71 -9.88 -8.98 -1.61
C SER A 71 -11.36 -8.64 -1.71
N SER A 72 -11.81 -7.69 -0.89
CA SER A 72 -13.11 -7.03 -1.06
C SER A 72 -13.09 -6.00 -2.19
N LEU A 73 -11.91 -5.66 -2.68
CA LEU A 73 -11.72 -4.75 -3.79
C LEU A 73 -12.01 -5.51 -5.09
N GLY A 74 -12.94 -5.00 -5.90
CA GLY A 74 -13.45 -5.69 -7.10
C GLY A 74 -12.38 -6.15 -8.10
N SER A 75 -12.78 -7.03 -9.03
CA SER A 75 -11.89 -7.81 -9.90
C SER A 75 -10.83 -6.98 -10.65
N ARG A 76 -11.16 -5.77 -11.12
CA ARG A 76 -10.20 -4.87 -11.78
C ARG A 76 -9.00 -4.53 -10.89
N ARG A 77 -9.20 -4.32 -9.59
CA ARG A 77 -8.10 -4.03 -8.66
C ARG A 77 -7.25 -5.26 -8.39
N VAL A 78 -7.87 -6.43 -8.27
CA VAL A 78 -7.15 -7.70 -8.09
C VAL A 78 -6.35 -8.07 -9.34
N ALA A 79 -6.91 -7.86 -10.54
CA ALA A 79 -6.20 -8.04 -11.80
C ALA A 79 -4.98 -7.11 -11.92
N ALA A 80 -5.11 -5.85 -11.48
CA ALA A 80 -3.99 -4.92 -11.45
C ALA A 80 -2.91 -5.38 -10.45
N GLU A 81 -3.27 -5.80 -9.23
CA GLU A 81 -2.31 -6.34 -8.26
C GLU A 81 -1.60 -7.59 -8.83
N ALA A 82 -2.35 -8.53 -9.42
CA ALA A 82 -1.77 -9.70 -10.07
C ALA A 82 -0.77 -9.32 -11.17
N ALA A 83 -1.14 -8.41 -12.08
CA ALA A 83 -0.28 -7.97 -13.17
C ALA A 83 1.01 -7.29 -12.67
N ALA A 84 0.95 -6.50 -11.59
CA ALA A 84 2.14 -5.90 -11.00
C ALA A 84 3.07 -6.95 -10.35
N LEU A 85 2.49 -7.89 -9.60
CA LEU A 85 3.26 -8.98 -8.98
C LEU A 85 3.88 -9.92 -10.03
N THR A 86 3.18 -10.20 -11.14
CA THR A 86 3.73 -10.91 -12.29
C THR A 86 4.85 -10.11 -12.96
N ARG A 87 4.70 -8.79 -13.10
CA ARG A 87 5.74 -7.94 -13.71
C ARG A 87 7.03 -7.92 -12.88
N TRP A 88 6.91 -7.92 -11.55
CA TRP A 88 8.07 -7.98 -10.66
C TRP A 88 8.66 -9.39 -10.54
N ASP A 89 7.85 -10.45 -10.64
CA ASP A 89 8.29 -11.85 -10.55
C ASP A 89 9.23 -12.14 -9.35
N GLY A 90 8.93 -11.53 -8.21
CA GLY A 90 9.74 -11.66 -7.00
C GLY A 90 10.90 -10.69 -6.85
N LEU A 91 11.08 -9.76 -7.81
CA LEU A 91 12.04 -8.64 -7.71
C LEU A 91 11.53 -7.61 -6.70
N GLY A 92 12.03 -7.71 -5.45
CA GLY A 92 11.66 -6.78 -4.38
C GLY A 92 10.23 -6.93 -3.86
N ALA A 93 9.38 -7.74 -4.51
CA ALA A 93 8.01 -8.04 -4.10
C ALA A 93 7.80 -9.54 -3.85
N VAL A 94 6.70 -9.86 -3.19
CA VAL A 94 6.18 -11.23 -3.09
C VAL A 94 5.87 -11.80 -4.47
N ARG A 95 6.13 -13.08 -4.70
CA ARG A 95 5.73 -13.79 -5.92
C ARG A 95 4.23 -14.11 -5.91
N LEU A 96 3.62 -13.89 -7.06
CA LEU A 96 2.30 -14.44 -7.40
C LEU A 96 2.48 -15.90 -7.84
N LEU A 97 1.75 -16.81 -7.20
CA LEU A 97 1.73 -18.23 -7.57
C LEU A 97 0.54 -18.54 -8.48
N ARG A 98 -0.65 -18.02 -8.15
CA ARG A 98 -1.90 -18.14 -8.94
C ARG A 98 -2.78 -16.92 -8.70
N ALA A 99 -3.66 -16.61 -9.64
CA ALA A 99 -4.67 -15.58 -9.50
C ALA A 99 -6.01 -16.06 -10.06
N ASP A 100 -7.09 -15.58 -9.43
CA ASP A 100 -8.44 -15.59 -9.99
C ASP A 100 -9.05 -14.23 -9.64
N ALA A 101 -8.94 -13.30 -10.59
CA ALA A 101 -9.36 -11.92 -10.37
C ALA A 101 -10.88 -11.79 -10.21
N ASP A 102 -11.66 -12.66 -10.87
CA ASP A 102 -13.12 -12.64 -10.79
C ASP A 102 -13.61 -13.10 -9.41
N ALA A 103 -12.93 -14.10 -8.82
CA ALA A 103 -13.13 -14.49 -7.42
C ALA A 103 -12.45 -13.53 -6.40
N GLY A 104 -11.74 -12.50 -6.87
CA GLY A 104 -11.02 -11.56 -6.02
C GLY A 104 -9.82 -12.19 -5.28
N ALA A 105 -9.21 -13.23 -5.85
CA ALA A 105 -8.26 -14.11 -5.17
C ALA A 105 -6.84 -14.08 -5.75
N LEU A 106 -5.85 -14.09 -4.87
CA LEU A 106 -4.44 -14.26 -5.19
C LEU A 106 -3.83 -15.33 -4.28
N LEU A 107 -3.10 -16.28 -4.86
CA LEU A 107 -2.23 -17.19 -4.13
C LEU A 107 -0.80 -16.65 -4.23
N LEU A 108 -0.20 -16.34 -3.08
CA LEU A 108 1.11 -15.71 -2.98
C LEU A 108 2.10 -16.62 -2.29
N GLU A 109 3.40 -16.44 -2.56
CA GLU A 109 4.43 -17.05 -1.69
C GLU A 109 4.26 -16.56 -0.24
N ARG A 110 4.52 -17.43 0.73
CA ARG A 110 4.33 -17.08 2.14
C ARG A 110 5.54 -16.36 2.72
N LEU A 111 5.35 -15.10 3.10
CA LEU A 111 6.34 -14.32 3.88
C LEU A 111 6.10 -14.43 5.39
N GLN A 112 7.03 -13.90 6.19
CA GLN A 112 6.89 -13.81 7.64
C GLN A 112 6.06 -12.58 8.03
N GLY A 113 4.73 -12.71 7.96
CA GLY A 113 3.79 -11.59 8.15
C GLY A 113 3.88 -10.84 9.48
N GLU A 114 4.45 -11.46 10.52
CA GLU A 114 4.63 -10.83 11.84
C GLU A 114 5.87 -9.91 11.90
N VAL A 115 6.76 -9.98 10.91
CA VAL A 115 8.03 -9.23 10.88
C VAL A 115 8.03 -8.32 9.65
N SER A 116 7.84 -7.02 9.89
CA SER A 116 7.92 -5.97 8.86
C SER A 116 9.07 -5.01 9.12
N LEU A 117 9.39 -4.12 8.17
CA LEU A 117 10.40 -3.07 8.39
C LEU A 117 10.10 -2.16 9.59
N ARG A 118 8.84 -2.10 10.06
CA ARG A 118 8.49 -1.35 11.29
C ARG A 118 9.14 -1.91 12.55
N SER A 119 9.60 -3.17 12.55
CA SER A 119 10.32 -3.76 13.69
C SER A 119 11.76 -3.28 13.78
N LEU A 120 12.31 -2.68 12.71
CA LEU A 120 13.68 -2.18 12.68
C LEU A 120 13.77 -0.76 13.27
N PRO A 121 14.97 -0.37 13.77
CA PRO A 121 15.27 1.04 14.00
C PRO A 121 15.04 1.87 12.74
N GLU A 122 14.47 3.06 12.90
CA GLU A 122 13.96 3.88 11.79
C GLU A 122 14.98 4.11 10.66
N GLN A 123 16.25 4.38 11.00
CA GLN A 123 17.30 4.60 10.00
C GLN A 123 17.54 3.37 9.12
N LYS A 124 17.50 2.17 9.72
CA LYS A 124 17.64 0.90 8.99
C LYS A 124 16.37 0.60 8.19
N ALA A 125 15.19 0.83 8.77
CA ALA A 125 13.91 0.65 8.07
C ALA A 125 13.84 1.49 6.78
N VAL A 126 14.24 2.76 6.85
CA VAL A 126 14.28 3.66 5.68
C VAL A 126 15.27 3.18 4.61
N LEU A 127 16.46 2.71 5.01
CA LEU A 127 17.46 2.19 4.08
C LEU A 127 16.94 0.95 3.34
N GLU A 128 16.38 -0.02 4.05
CA GLU A 128 15.83 -1.24 3.46
C GLU A 128 14.61 -0.93 2.57
N ALA A 129 13.75 -0.01 3.01
CA ALA A 129 12.61 0.47 2.24
C ALA A 129 13.02 1.10 0.90
N ALA A 130 14.04 1.97 0.91
CA ALA A 130 14.59 2.56 -0.31
C ALA A 130 15.18 1.50 -1.25
N SER A 131 15.91 0.53 -0.71
CA SER A 131 16.46 -0.61 -1.47
C SER A 131 15.36 -1.46 -2.13
N VAL A 132 14.24 -1.68 -1.45
CA VAL A 132 13.07 -2.35 -2.04
C VAL A 132 12.47 -1.50 -3.16
N LEU A 133 12.18 -0.22 -2.94
CA LEU A 133 11.60 0.66 -3.96
C LEU A 133 12.44 0.72 -5.24
N ARG A 134 13.77 0.85 -5.12
CA ARG A 134 14.69 0.87 -6.27
C ARG A 134 14.54 -0.39 -7.14
N ARG A 135 14.18 -1.53 -6.56
CA ARG A 135 13.92 -2.78 -7.29
C ARG A 135 12.53 -2.84 -7.93
N LEU A 136 11.53 -2.20 -7.32
CA LEU A 136 10.16 -2.20 -7.83
C LEU A 136 9.97 -1.27 -9.03
N TRP A 137 10.78 -0.22 -9.15
CA TRP A 137 10.68 0.74 -10.25
C TRP A 137 11.26 0.20 -11.55
N VAL A 138 10.41 -0.55 -12.24
CA VAL A 138 10.68 -1.13 -13.55
C VAL A 138 9.74 -0.51 -14.58
N GLN A 139 10.11 -0.61 -15.86
CA GLN A 139 9.21 -0.25 -16.96
C GLN A 139 7.93 -1.10 -16.88
N PRO A 140 6.73 -0.51 -17.00
CA PRO A 140 5.49 -1.24 -16.76
C PRO A 140 5.14 -2.22 -17.90
N GLY A 141 5.62 -1.98 -19.13
CA GLY A 141 5.28 -2.80 -20.31
C GLY A 141 3.83 -2.62 -20.74
N ASP A 142 3.21 -3.65 -21.31
CA ASP A 142 1.76 -3.66 -21.55
C ASP A 142 1.03 -3.88 -20.21
N HIS A 143 0.15 -2.95 -19.81
CA HIS A 143 -0.41 -2.96 -18.46
C HIS A 143 -1.86 -2.46 -18.33
N PRO A 144 -2.57 -2.89 -17.27
CA PRO A 144 -3.89 -2.35 -16.91
C PRO A 144 -3.83 -1.23 -15.85
N PHE A 145 -2.64 -0.84 -15.38
CA PHE A 145 -2.46 0.09 -14.26
C PHE A 145 -2.92 1.51 -14.63
N PRO A 146 -3.67 2.21 -13.76
CA PRO A 146 -3.93 3.62 -13.95
C PRO A 146 -2.65 4.44 -13.75
N THR A 147 -2.58 5.58 -14.41
CA THR A 147 -1.51 6.56 -14.18
C THR A 147 -1.71 7.28 -12.85
N VAL A 148 -0.63 7.86 -12.31
CA VAL A 148 -0.73 8.78 -11.17
C VAL A 148 -1.68 9.94 -11.48
N ALA A 149 -1.71 10.43 -12.72
CA ALA A 149 -2.62 11.50 -13.16
C ALA A 149 -4.09 11.11 -12.99
N GLU A 150 -4.50 9.95 -13.52
CA GLU A 150 -5.86 9.42 -13.41
C GLU A 150 -6.24 9.15 -11.95
N HIS A 151 -5.34 8.49 -11.20
CA HIS A 151 -5.58 8.15 -9.81
C HIS A 151 -5.82 9.38 -8.93
N THR A 152 -5.01 10.43 -9.12
CA THR A 152 -5.10 11.67 -8.35
C THR A 152 -6.21 12.60 -8.82
N GLY A 153 -6.59 12.53 -10.10
CA GLY A 153 -7.67 13.34 -10.68
C GLY A 153 -9.01 13.15 -9.95
N HIS A 154 -9.34 11.90 -9.60
CA HIS A 154 -10.55 11.60 -8.85
C HIS A 154 -10.61 12.31 -7.49
N ALA A 155 -9.50 12.34 -6.75
CA ALA A 155 -9.44 13.03 -5.45
C ALA A 155 -9.60 14.55 -5.62
N VAL A 156 -9.07 15.11 -6.71
CA VAL A 156 -9.20 16.53 -7.04
C VAL A 156 -10.64 16.92 -7.36
N GLU A 157 -11.36 16.09 -8.12
CA GLU A 157 -12.75 16.34 -8.55
C GLU A 157 -13.75 16.19 -7.40
N THR A 158 -13.47 15.30 -6.44
CA THR A 158 -14.43 14.93 -5.39
C THR A 158 -14.01 15.46 -4.03
N LEU A 159 -12.93 14.92 -3.48
CA LEU A 159 -12.48 15.19 -2.12
C LEU A 159 -12.04 16.64 -1.93
N PHE A 160 -11.26 17.18 -2.87
CA PHE A 160 -10.75 18.55 -2.77
C PHE A 160 -11.87 19.57 -3.00
N ALA A 161 -12.81 19.28 -3.89
CA ALA A 161 -13.98 20.11 -4.12
C ALA A 161 -14.92 20.18 -2.91
N ALA A 162 -14.94 19.14 -2.08
CA ALA A 162 -15.73 19.06 -0.86
C ALA A 162 -14.95 19.48 0.41
N ALA A 163 -13.73 20.00 0.27
CA ALA A 163 -12.91 20.36 1.42
C ALA A 163 -13.49 21.55 2.22
N PRO A 164 -13.33 21.57 3.55
CA PRO A 164 -13.71 22.72 4.37
C PRO A 164 -13.03 24.02 3.92
N ALA A 165 -13.75 25.13 4.00
CA ALA A 165 -13.27 26.44 3.53
C ALA A 165 -11.99 26.89 4.26
N GLU A 166 -11.82 26.48 5.52
CA GLU A 166 -10.64 26.81 6.33
C GLU A 166 -9.36 26.14 5.79
N LEU A 167 -9.49 25.07 4.99
CA LEU A 167 -8.39 24.33 4.37
C LEU A 167 -8.15 24.74 2.91
N ALA A 168 -8.89 25.71 2.37
CA ALA A 168 -8.86 26.07 0.94
C ALA A 168 -7.44 26.38 0.44
N SER A 169 -6.64 27.14 1.19
CA SER A 169 -5.26 27.47 0.79
C SER A 169 -4.39 26.22 0.64
N LEU A 170 -4.52 25.26 1.57
CA LEU A 170 -3.72 24.03 1.58
C LEU A 170 -4.14 23.09 0.44
N VAL A 171 -5.44 23.06 0.14
CA VAL A 171 -6.01 22.32 -1.00
C VAL A 171 -5.56 22.90 -2.34
N GLU A 172 -5.59 24.23 -2.49
CA GLU A 172 -5.13 24.90 -3.72
C GLU A 172 -3.63 24.70 -3.94
N GLU A 173 -2.82 24.75 -2.88
CA GLU A 173 -1.40 24.43 -2.98
C GLU A 173 -1.16 22.95 -3.36
N ALA A 174 -1.94 22.02 -2.81
CA ALA A 174 -1.87 20.62 -3.22
C ALA A 174 -2.25 20.43 -4.70
N ARG A 175 -3.31 21.11 -5.16
CA ARG A 175 -3.72 21.11 -6.58
C ARG A 175 -2.62 21.65 -7.49
N ALA A 176 -2.05 22.82 -7.16
CA ALA A 176 -0.98 23.42 -7.93
C ALA A 176 0.28 22.53 -7.99
N ASN A 177 0.65 21.91 -6.85
CA ASN A 177 1.74 20.93 -6.81
C ASN A 177 1.48 19.74 -7.73
N ARG A 178 0.27 19.15 -7.68
CA ARG A 178 -0.11 18.06 -8.58
C ARG A 178 0.01 18.47 -10.05
N GLU A 179 -0.57 19.61 -10.43
CA GLU A 179 -0.56 20.09 -11.81
C GLU A 179 0.86 20.29 -12.33
N ARG A 180 1.71 20.97 -11.55
CA ARG A 180 3.13 21.18 -11.89
C ARG A 180 3.90 19.88 -12.06
N LEU A 181 3.73 18.93 -11.15
CA LEU A 181 4.46 17.64 -11.17
C LEU A 181 4.05 16.73 -12.33
N LEU A 182 2.78 16.82 -12.73
CA LEU A 182 2.26 16.07 -13.88
C LEU A 182 2.65 16.71 -15.22
N ALA A 183 2.75 18.04 -15.28
CA ALA A 183 3.16 18.74 -16.50
C ALA A 183 4.61 18.44 -16.91
N ASP A 184 5.47 18.17 -15.93
CA ASP A 184 6.89 17.81 -16.11
C ASP A 184 7.13 16.32 -15.78
N ALA A 185 6.17 15.46 -16.08
CA ALA A 185 6.33 14.02 -15.88
C ALA A 185 7.07 13.40 -17.09
N GLY A 186 8.23 12.81 -16.84
CA GLY A 186 8.91 11.94 -17.81
C GLY A 186 8.21 10.59 -17.98
N GLU A 187 8.88 9.63 -18.62
CA GLU A 187 8.39 8.25 -18.70
C GLU A 187 8.21 7.67 -17.29
N GLY A 188 6.97 7.28 -16.97
CA GLY A 188 6.61 6.73 -15.66
C GLY A 188 7.09 5.29 -15.48
N VAL A 189 7.36 4.91 -14.23
CA VAL A 189 7.70 3.53 -13.86
C VAL A 189 6.48 2.85 -13.21
N LEU A 190 6.52 1.53 -13.11
CA LEU A 190 5.61 0.78 -12.26
C LEU A 190 5.87 1.11 -10.79
N LEU A 191 4.85 1.65 -10.12
CA LEU A 191 4.87 2.01 -8.71
C LEU A 191 4.14 0.96 -7.86
N HIS A 192 4.51 0.87 -6.59
CA HIS A 192 3.72 0.14 -5.60
C HIS A 192 2.41 0.88 -5.27
N GLY A 193 2.40 2.21 -5.32
CA GLY A 193 1.26 3.12 -5.12
C GLY A 193 0.80 3.33 -3.67
N ASP A 194 0.92 2.30 -2.82
CA ASP A 194 0.69 2.39 -1.36
C ASP A 194 1.88 1.93 -0.52
N PHE A 195 3.10 2.25 -0.96
CA PHE A 195 4.32 1.77 -0.29
C PHE A 195 4.49 2.32 1.13
N ARG A 196 4.67 1.43 2.11
CA ARG A 196 4.89 1.74 3.53
C ARG A 196 5.81 0.69 4.15
N GLN A 197 6.55 1.02 5.21
CA GLN A 197 7.36 0.09 6.00
C GLN A 197 6.55 -1.14 6.44
N GLY A 198 5.27 -0.97 6.79
CA GLY A 198 4.39 -2.07 7.19
C GLY A 198 3.95 -3.00 6.04
N ALA A 199 4.18 -2.61 4.79
CA ALA A 199 3.92 -3.41 3.60
C ALA A 199 5.18 -4.14 3.10
N VAL A 200 6.29 -4.05 3.83
CA VAL A 200 7.54 -4.77 3.50
C VAL A 200 7.83 -5.77 4.61
N LEU A 201 7.76 -7.05 4.26
CA LEU A 201 7.81 -8.17 5.20
C LEU A 201 9.10 -8.96 5.04
N ALA A 202 9.51 -9.63 6.12
CA ALA A 202 10.67 -10.49 6.08
C ALA A 202 10.39 -11.74 5.22
N ALA A 203 11.32 -12.06 4.32
CA ALA A 203 11.24 -13.25 3.49
C ALA A 203 11.95 -14.44 4.16
N PRO A 204 11.44 -15.67 4.03
CA PRO A 204 12.15 -16.87 4.45
C PRO A 204 13.23 -17.28 3.42
N GLY A 205 14.32 -17.90 3.91
CA GLY A 205 15.30 -18.60 3.06
C GLY A 205 16.18 -17.69 2.19
N ASP A 206 16.47 -18.16 0.97
CA ASP A 206 17.49 -17.59 0.06
C ASP A 206 17.01 -16.38 -0.77
N ARG A 207 15.87 -15.78 -0.42
CA ARG A 207 15.36 -14.56 -1.07
C ARG A 207 16.03 -13.32 -0.50
N ALA A 208 15.80 -12.17 -1.16
CA ALA A 208 16.09 -10.88 -0.52
C ALA A 208 15.36 -10.81 0.83
N PRO A 209 16.00 -10.32 1.91
CA PRO A 209 15.47 -10.44 3.27
C PRO A 209 14.15 -9.69 3.49
N TRP A 210 13.83 -8.72 2.62
CA TRP A 210 12.67 -7.84 2.70
C TRP A 210 11.97 -7.79 1.35
N LEU A 211 10.66 -8.09 1.34
CA LEU A 211 9.83 -8.10 0.13
C LEU A 211 8.53 -7.32 0.36
N ALA A 212 8.12 -6.54 -0.63
CA ALA A 212 6.89 -5.78 -0.62
C ALA A 212 5.65 -6.66 -0.87
N VAL A 213 4.52 -6.29 -0.27
CA VAL A 213 3.21 -6.94 -0.43
C VAL A 213 2.09 -5.91 -0.59
N GLY A 214 0.99 -6.34 -1.20
CA GLY A 214 -0.23 -5.53 -1.30
C GLY A 214 -0.07 -4.24 -2.10
N PRO A 215 0.50 -4.28 -3.32
CA PRO A 215 0.60 -3.08 -4.15
C PRO A 215 -0.78 -2.60 -4.58
N HIS A 216 -0.91 -1.28 -4.68
CA HIS A 216 -2.00 -0.59 -5.37
C HIS A 216 -1.39 0.05 -6.63
N PRO A 217 -1.07 -0.76 -7.65
CA PRO A 217 -0.10 -0.38 -8.66
C PRO A 217 -0.57 0.81 -9.50
N LEU A 218 0.36 1.71 -9.77
CA LEU A 218 0.19 2.88 -10.60
C LEU A 218 1.36 2.98 -11.59
N VAL A 219 1.21 3.79 -12.63
CA VAL A 219 2.33 4.23 -13.47
C VAL A 219 2.55 5.71 -13.32
N GLY A 220 3.79 6.13 -13.07
CA GLY A 220 4.13 7.54 -12.99
C GLY A 220 5.44 7.80 -12.25
N ASP A 221 5.47 8.96 -11.59
CA ASP A 221 6.65 9.48 -10.90
C ASP A 221 7.06 8.61 -9.69
N PRO A 222 8.30 8.09 -9.64
CA PRO A 222 8.85 7.37 -8.48
C PRO A 222 8.69 8.10 -7.15
N ALA A 223 8.76 9.44 -7.15
CA ALA A 223 8.61 10.26 -5.97
C ALA A 223 7.22 10.11 -5.31
N TYR A 224 6.21 9.66 -6.07
CA TYR A 224 4.88 9.38 -5.52
C TYR A 224 4.89 8.23 -4.50
N ASP A 225 5.69 7.18 -4.73
CA ASP A 225 5.85 6.08 -3.76
C ASP A 225 6.58 6.56 -2.49
N LEU A 226 7.66 7.33 -2.65
CA LEU A 226 8.43 7.86 -1.52
C LEU A 226 7.61 8.81 -0.66
N ALA A 227 6.71 9.58 -1.27
CA ALA A 227 5.84 10.51 -0.57
C ALA A 227 4.96 9.81 0.49
N ARG A 228 4.60 8.53 0.30
CA ARG A 228 3.93 7.75 1.36
C ARG A 228 4.91 7.31 2.44
N LEU A 229 6.07 6.79 2.04
CA LEU A 229 7.12 6.33 2.94
C LEU A 229 7.62 7.46 3.87
N ALA A 230 7.72 8.70 3.37
CA ALA A 230 8.15 9.85 4.15
C ALA A 230 7.27 10.12 5.39
N ARG A 231 6.00 9.68 5.33
CA ARG A 231 5.00 9.80 6.39
C ARG A 231 4.96 8.61 7.33
N ASP A 232 5.79 7.59 7.15
CA ASP A 232 5.81 6.47 8.10
C ASP A 232 6.21 6.95 9.50
N ARG A 233 5.54 6.36 10.51
CA ARG A 233 5.69 6.75 11.92
C ARG A 233 5.33 8.24 12.15
N LEU A 234 4.26 8.68 11.48
CA LEU A 234 3.79 10.06 11.49
C LEU A 234 3.63 10.63 12.90
N HIS A 235 2.91 9.93 13.79
CA HIS A 235 2.68 10.42 15.15
C HIS A 235 3.98 10.59 15.94
N ASP A 236 4.92 9.65 15.83
CA ASP A 236 6.24 9.77 16.46
C ASP A 236 7.02 10.97 15.90
N LEU A 237 6.92 11.21 14.58
CA LEU A 237 7.58 12.31 13.90
C LEU A 237 7.00 13.66 14.31
N VAL A 238 5.68 13.77 14.38
CA VAL A 238 4.95 14.99 14.76
C VAL A 238 5.16 15.32 16.24
N ALA A 239 5.16 14.32 17.11
CA ALA A 239 5.40 14.49 18.55
C ALA A 239 6.87 14.84 18.90
N SER A 240 7.79 14.80 17.93
CA SER A 240 9.21 15.03 18.18
C SER A 240 9.56 16.54 18.22
N PRO A 241 10.45 16.99 19.12
CA PRO A 241 10.96 18.36 19.10
C PRO A 241 11.57 18.72 17.74
N GLY A 242 11.16 19.87 17.19
CA GLY A 242 11.62 20.32 15.88
C GLY A 242 11.11 19.48 14.70
N ALA A 243 9.94 18.84 14.83
CA ALA A 243 9.30 17.97 13.83
C ALA A 243 9.42 18.50 12.39
N ALA A 244 9.11 19.77 12.15
CA ALA A 244 9.20 20.40 10.83
C ALA A 244 10.61 20.29 10.20
N ALA A 245 11.67 20.53 10.99
CA ALA A 245 13.04 20.37 10.52
C ALA A 245 13.40 18.89 10.28
N GLN A 246 12.84 17.98 11.08
CA GLN A 246 13.04 16.54 10.90
C GLN A 246 12.37 16.01 9.63
N VAL A 247 11.16 16.48 9.33
CA VAL A 247 10.39 16.14 8.12
C VAL A 247 11.15 16.58 6.87
N ARG A 248 11.56 17.86 6.80
CA ARG A 248 12.35 18.37 5.67
C ARG A 248 13.66 17.59 5.48
N ARG A 249 14.33 17.26 6.58
CA ARG A 249 15.57 16.45 6.55
C ARG A 249 15.31 15.02 6.09
N ARG A 250 14.18 14.42 6.49
CA ARG A 250 13.77 13.08 6.06
C ARG A 250 13.49 13.05 4.56
N LEU A 251 12.72 14.02 4.05
CA LEU A 251 12.43 14.15 2.61
C LEU A 251 13.72 14.30 1.80
N ARG A 252 14.62 15.20 2.22
CA ARG A 252 15.94 15.35 1.60
C ARG A 252 16.70 14.02 1.52
N ARG A 253 16.86 13.32 2.66
CA ARG A 253 17.60 12.05 2.70
C ARG A 253 16.96 10.96 1.84
N LEU A 254 15.64 10.90 1.78
CA LEU A 254 14.90 9.93 0.98
C LEU A 254 15.06 10.20 -0.52
N ALA A 255 15.00 11.46 -0.94
CA ALA A 255 15.27 11.86 -2.31
C ALA A 255 16.73 11.55 -2.69
N ASP A 256 17.68 11.97 -1.85
CA ASP A 256 19.12 11.77 -2.08
C ASP A 256 19.49 10.28 -2.17
N SER A 257 18.89 9.40 -1.35
CA SER A 257 19.21 7.97 -1.34
C SER A 257 18.78 7.21 -2.59
N LEU A 258 17.89 7.79 -3.38
CA LEU A 258 17.36 7.22 -4.61
C LEU A 258 17.60 8.11 -5.83
N GLU A 259 18.42 9.15 -5.67
CA GLU A 259 18.79 10.11 -6.72
C GLU A 259 17.57 10.78 -7.38
N LEU A 260 16.55 11.06 -6.57
CA LEU A 260 15.35 11.77 -7.02
C LEU A 260 15.43 13.27 -6.73
N ASP A 261 14.70 14.03 -7.53
CA ASP A 261 14.53 15.47 -7.29
C ASP A 261 13.81 15.72 -5.96
N GLN A 262 14.43 16.54 -5.11
CA GLN A 262 13.91 16.85 -3.77
C GLN A 262 12.58 17.61 -3.82
N GLU A 263 12.42 18.55 -4.74
CA GLU A 263 11.20 19.35 -4.89
C GLU A 263 10.04 18.53 -5.46
N ARG A 264 10.34 17.52 -6.29
CA ARG A 264 9.34 16.54 -6.71
C ARG A 264 8.82 15.71 -5.55
N LEU A 265 9.71 15.18 -4.72
CA LEU A 265 9.32 14.44 -3.52
C LEU A 265 8.54 15.31 -2.54
N ARG A 266 8.97 16.56 -2.32
CA ARG A 266 8.23 17.51 -1.46
C ARG A 266 6.83 17.77 -1.99
N GLY A 267 6.68 18.09 -3.27
CA GLY A 267 5.36 18.35 -3.84
C GLY A 267 4.41 17.15 -3.75
N TRP A 268 4.89 15.92 -4.01
CA TRP A 268 4.07 14.72 -3.81
C TRP A 268 3.81 14.41 -2.33
N ALA A 269 4.77 14.65 -1.44
CA ALA A 269 4.58 14.47 0.00
C ALA A 269 3.51 15.43 0.55
N HIS A 270 3.55 16.69 0.13
CA HIS A 270 2.52 17.69 0.42
C HIS A 270 1.16 17.23 -0.12
N TYR A 271 1.04 16.99 -1.43
CA TYR A 271 -0.21 16.56 -2.06
C TYR A 271 -0.83 15.33 -1.35
N ARG A 272 -0.03 14.29 -1.14
CA ARG A 272 -0.51 13.05 -0.51
C ARG A 272 -0.86 13.23 0.96
N ALA A 273 -0.19 14.14 1.68
CA ALA A 273 -0.52 14.47 3.06
C ALA A 273 -1.89 15.14 3.15
N VAL A 274 -2.12 16.19 2.34
CA VAL A 274 -3.42 16.88 2.24
C VAL A 274 -4.53 15.91 1.85
N GLU A 275 -4.31 15.14 0.80
CA GLU A 275 -5.30 14.20 0.28
C GLU A 275 -5.64 13.10 1.29
N SER A 276 -4.66 12.57 2.03
CA SER A 276 -4.96 11.61 3.09
C SER A 276 -5.63 12.28 4.30
N GLY A 277 -5.19 13.48 4.68
CA GLY A 277 -5.77 14.24 5.79
C GLY A 277 -7.27 14.50 5.57
N LEU A 278 -7.63 15.00 4.39
CA LEU A 278 -9.02 15.20 3.99
C LEU A 278 -9.82 13.90 4.00
N ARG A 279 -9.25 12.77 3.55
CA ARG A 279 -9.92 11.46 3.62
C ARG A 279 -10.20 11.03 5.07
N HIS A 280 -9.24 11.20 5.98
CA HIS A 280 -9.43 10.87 7.39
C HIS A 280 -10.51 11.77 8.02
N LEU A 281 -10.48 13.08 7.75
CA LEU A 281 -11.53 14.01 8.20
C LEU A 281 -12.92 13.61 7.68
N ALA A 282 -13.03 13.27 6.39
CA ALA A 282 -14.29 12.81 5.80
C ALA A 282 -14.80 11.49 6.40
N ALA A 283 -13.89 10.63 6.87
CA ALA A 283 -14.22 9.39 7.59
C ALA A 283 -14.50 9.60 9.09
N GLY A 284 -14.43 10.83 9.59
CA GLY A 284 -14.61 11.17 11.01
C GLY A 284 -13.38 10.90 11.89
N ASP A 285 -12.24 10.54 11.29
CA ASP A 285 -10.98 10.28 11.97
C ASP A 285 -10.17 11.58 12.10
N ARG A 286 -10.59 12.41 13.07
CA ARG A 286 -10.09 13.77 13.21
C ARG A 286 -8.61 13.84 13.59
N GLU A 287 -8.16 12.95 14.47
CA GLU A 287 -6.78 12.93 14.97
C GLU A 287 -5.77 12.64 13.84
N ASP A 288 -5.98 11.56 13.08
CA ASP A 288 -5.12 11.23 11.93
C ASP A 288 -5.22 12.31 10.84
N GLY A 289 -6.42 12.85 10.62
CA GLY A 289 -6.68 13.93 9.68
C GLY A 289 -5.86 15.18 9.98
N GLU A 290 -5.97 15.71 11.20
CA GLU A 290 -5.25 16.92 11.64
C GLU A 290 -3.73 16.71 11.64
N THR A 291 -3.26 15.55 12.11
CA THR A 291 -1.83 15.19 12.11
C THR A 291 -1.24 15.20 10.70
N LEU A 292 -1.99 14.70 9.70
CA LEU A 292 -1.57 14.71 8.30
C LEU A 292 -1.54 16.11 7.68
N LEU A 293 -2.49 16.97 8.05
CA LEU A 293 -2.52 18.36 7.58
C LEU A 293 -1.42 19.21 8.25
N GLU A 294 -1.10 18.94 9.51
CA GLU A 294 0.06 19.55 10.18
C GLU A 294 1.37 19.14 9.50
N PHE A 295 1.52 17.85 9.17
CA PHE A 295 2.66 17.40 8.37
C PHE A 295 2.74 18.14 7.03
N ALA A 296 1.62 18.31 6.32
CA ALA A 296 1.59 19.02 5.05
C ALA A 296 2.13 20.45 5.19
N ALA A 297 1.77 21.16 6.26
CA ALA A 297 2.23 22.52 6.53
C ALA A 297 3.74 22.66 6.79
N TRP A 298 4.48 21.55 6.97
CA TRP A 298 5.94 21.58 7.17
C TRP A 298 6.77 21.23 5.94
N VAL A 299 6.13 20.63 4.94
CA VAL A 299 6.74 20.17 3.68
C VAL A 299 6.94 21.33 2.73
#